data_AF-A0A0N9YG67-F1
#
_entry.id   AF-A0A0N9YG67-F1
#
_cell.length_a   1.000
_cell.length_b   1.000
_cell.length_c   1.000
_cell.angle_alpha   90.00
_cell.angle_beta   90.00
_cell.angle_gamma   90.00
#
_symmetry.space_group_name_H-M   'P 1'
#
loop_
_entity.id
_entity.type
_entity.pdbx_description
1 polymer ?
#
loop_
_entity_poly.entity_id
_entity_poly.type
_entity_poly.pdbx_seq_one_letter_code
_entity_poly.pdbx_strand_id
1 'polypeptide(L)'
;MPQLNVTMSTATPQQIRAVVDLLKNDPHEDLETVHITVSDSPMINASRRIADIDTDQFVDDAERLRRLGPALDPPARIRWTRDDVPDGALVLYTSEESPEPPIAPTLATIRGALGDVGLVEIIPGKPNLVQDWKIHPPFSADQLQRVNSRLESLPVDISAVTVASGVITDLAVSLRPGQSPETQLGEVVAALGAGPDSPVMLSWGSRNLPRPEGTVHVGGCGYPDPPRVDSLPNEHKTLQQRLREQFDTCPR
;
A
#
# COMPACT_ATOMS: atom_id res chain seq x y z
N MET A 1 -11.64 -16.07 18.99
CA MET A 1 -12.70 -16.09 17.97
C MET A 1 -12.43 -17.26 17.04
N PRO A 2 -13.44 -18.04 16.64
CA PRO A 2 -13.24 -19.15 15.71
C PRO A 2 -12.85 -18.60 14.33
N GLN A 3 -11.81 -19.18 13.73
CA GLN A 3 -11.30 -18.84 12.40
C GLN A 3 -11.30 -20.10 11.55
N LEU A 4 -11.83 -20.00 10.33
CA LEU A 4 -11.82 -21.09 9.36
C LEU A 4 -10.90 -20.72 8.19
N ASN A 5 -9.96 -21.61 7.88
CA ASN A 5 -9.07 -21.49 6.72
C ASN A 5 -9.51 -22.49 5.65
N VAL A 6 -9.86 -22.00 4.46
CA VAL A 6 -10.30 -22.81 3.33
C VAL A 6 -9.36 -22.60 2.15
N THR A 7 -8.74 -23.66 1.64
CA THR A 7 -7.88 -23.60 0.45
C THR A 7 -8.56 -24.29 -0.74
N MET A 8 -8.69 -23.56 -1.84
CA MET A 8 -9.45 -23.91 -3.04
C MET A 8 -8.67 -23.61 -4.33
N SER A 9 -7.39 -23.98 -4.36
CA SER A 9 -6.43 -23.60 -5.41
C SER A 9 -6.86 -23.96 -6.84
N THR A 10 -7.61 -25.05 -7.00
CA THR A 10 -8.11 -25.54 -8.30
C THR A 10 -9.62 -25.53 -8.41
N ALA A 11 -10.33 -24.97 -7.43
CA ALA A 11 -11.78 -25.04 -7.38
C ALA A 11 -12.41 -24.22 -8.51
N THR A 12 -13.41 -24.78 -9.18
CA THR A 12 -14.20 -24.06 -10.18
C THR A 12 -15.04 -22.96 -9.50
N PRO A 13 -15.50 -21.94 -10.26
CA PRO A 13 -16.44 -20.93 -9.76
C PRO A 13 -17.64 -21.53 -9.03
N GLN A 14 -18.18 -22.63 -9.56
CA GLN A 14 -19.31 -23.35 -8.97
C GLN A 14 -18.94 -24.02 -7.64
N GLN A 15 -17.73 -24.58 -7.53
CA GLN A 15 -17.23 -25.17 -6.27
C GLN A 15 -16.99 -24.09 -5.20
N ILE A 16 -16.43 -22.93 -5.59
CA ILE A 16 -16.25 -21.79 -4.68
C ILE A 16 -17.61 -21.32 -4.14
N ARG A 17 -18.59 -21.13 -5.03
CA ARG A 17 -19.97 -20.78 -4.67
C ARG A 17 -20.57 -21.78 -3.69
N ALA A 18 -20.50 -23.07 -4.01
CA ALA A 18 -21.07 -24.13 -3.17
C ALA A 18 -20.46 -24.14 -1.76
N VAL A 19 -19.16 -23.87 -1.62
CA VAL A 19 -18.49 -23.77 -0.31
C VAL A 19 -18.97 -22.53 0.44
N VAL A 20 -19.01 -21.35 -0.19
CA VAL A 20 -19.51 -20.12 0.46
C VAL A 20 -20.96 -20.30 0.92
N ASP A 21 -21.82 -20.86 0.07
CA ASP A 21 -23.22 -21.10 0.39
C ASP A 21 -23.39 -22.15 1.49
N LEU A 22 -22.56 -23.20 1.52
CA LEU A 22 -22.53 -24.17 2.61
C LEU A 22 -22.19 -23.48 3.93
N LEU A 23 -21.12 -22.67 3.95
CA LEU A 23 -20.66 -21.97 5.15
C LEU A 23 -21.67 -20.94 5.68
N LYS A 24 -22.44 -20.30 4.79
CA LYS A 24 -23.52 -19.38 5.17
C LYS A 24 -24.71 -20.09 5.82
N ASN A 25 -24.96 -21.34 5.43
CA ASN A 25 -26.11 -22.12 5.89
C ASN A 25 -25.76 -23.07 7.04
N ASP A 26 -24.51 -23.08 7.51
CA ASP A 26 -24.08 -23.92 8.62
C ASP A 26 -24.62 -23.35 9.95
N PRO A 27 -25.51 -24.07 10.67
CA PRO A 27 -26.10 -23.61 11.91
C PRO A 27 -25.13 -23.67 13.11
N HIS A 28 -23.91 -24.19 12.93
CA HIS A 28 -23.01 -24.53 14.03
C HIS A 28 -21.85 -23.56 14.30
N GLU A 29 -21.66 -22.49 13.53
CA GLU A 29 -20.54 -21.59 13.80
C GLU A 29 -20.88 -20.10 13.68
N ASP A 30 -20.66 -19.37 14.79
CA ASP A 30 -20.44 -17.92 14.81
C ASP A 30 -19.08 -17.60 14.15
N LEU A 31 -18.90 -17.96 12.87
CA LEU A 31 -17.67 -17.64 12.12
C LEU A 31 -17.59 -16.13 11.90
N GLU A 32 -16.88 -15.46 12.79
CA GLU A 32 -16.62 -14.03 12.67
C GLU A 32 -15.66 -13.71 11.52
N THR A 33 -14.80 -14.65 11.13
CA THR A 33 -13.82 -14.45 10.04
C THR A 33 -13.52 -15.76 9.32
N VAL A 34 -13.69 -15.75 8.00
CA VAL A 34 -13.31 -16.88 7.13
C VAL A 34 -12.20 -16.43 6.20
N HIS A 35 -11.07 -17.13 6.19
CA HIS A 35 -9.98 -16.91 5.25
C HIS A 35 -10.08 -17.92 4.10
N ILE A 36 -10.33 -17.43 2.89
CA ILE A 36 -10.49 -18.28 1.72
C ILE A 36 -9.35 -18.05 0.72
N THR A 37 -8.42 -19.00 0.66
CA THR A 37 -7.29 -19.01 -0.27
C THR A 37 -7.68 -19.71 -1.57
N VAL A 38 -7.83 -18.98 -2.67
CA VAL A 38 -8.29 -19.53 -3.96
C VAL A 38 -7.13 -19.94 -4.89
N SER A 39 -5.88 -19.65 -4.50
CA SER A 39 -4.63 -20.20 -5.06
C SER A 39 -3.47 -19.89 -4.11
N ASP A 40 -2.42 -20.71 -4.12
CA ASP A 40 -1.18 -20.44 -3.38
C ASP A 40 -0.44 -19.21 -3.94
N SER A 41 -0.72 -18.89 -5.21
CA SER A 41 -0.36 -17.65 -5.91
C SER A 41 -1.26 -17.52 -7.15
N PRO A 42 -2.30 -16.66 -7.16
CA PRO A 42 -2.61 -15.55 -6.25
C PRO A 42 -3.34 -15.94 -4.94
N MET A 43 -2.90 -15.39 -3.80
CA MET A 43 -3.56 -15.54 -2.50
C MET A 43 -4.72 -14.55 -2.36
N ILE A 44 -5.93 -14.95 -2.73
CA ILE A 44 -7.13 -14.16 -2.46
C ILE A 44 -7.43 -14.29 -0.96
N ASN A 45 -7.75 -13.21 -0.24
CA ASN A 45 -8.09 -13.27 1.18
C ASN A 45 -9.28 -12.35 1.45
N ALA A 46 -10.48 -12.93 1.54
CA ALA A 46 -11.56 -12.24 2.25
C ALA A 46 -11.34 -12.48 3.74
N SER A 47 -11.43 -11.46 4.58
CA SER A 47 -11.34 -11.57 6.04
C SER A 47 -12.52 -10.85 6.68
N ARG A 48 -13.72 -11.37 6.42
CA ARG A 48 -15.00 -10.85 6.92
C ARG A 48 -15.88 -11.96 7.47
N ARG A 49 -16.97 -11.57 8.15
CA ARG A 49 -18.01 -12.51 8.57
C ARG A 49 -18.58 -13.20 7.34
N ILE A 50 -18.81 -14.51 7.42
CA ILE A 50 -19.31 -15.30 6.28
C ILE A 50 -20.64 -14.74 5.74
N ALA A 51 -21.49 -14.22 6.63
CA ALA A 51 -22.78 -13.60 6.29
C ALA A 51 -22.64 -12.34 5.42
N ASP A 52 -21.54 -11.59 5.56
CA ASP A 52 -21.28 -10.35 4.84
C ASP A 52 -20.60 -10.61 3.48
N ILE A 53 -20.31 -11.87 3.13
CA ILE A 53 -19.74 -12.23 1.84
C ILE A 53 -20.80 -12.14 0.77
N ASP A 54 -20.66 -11.24 -0.20
CA ASP A 54 -21.36 -11.35 -1.48
C ASP A 54 -20.75 -12.52 -2.29
N THR A 55 -21.52 -13.60 -2.47
CA THR A 55 -21.03 -14.82 -3.12
C THR A 55 -20.71 -14.59 -4.59
N ASP A 56 -21.52 -13.80 -5.30
CA ASP A 56 -21.32 -13.54 -6.73
C ASP A 56 -20.08 -12.67 -6.94
N GLN A 57 -19.94 -11.59 -6.14
CA GLN A 57 -18.74 -10.74 -6.16
C GLN A 57 -17.47 -11.54 -5.82
N PHE A 58 -17.53 -12.42 -4.83
CA PHE A 58 -16.37 -13.22 -4.42
C PHE A 58 -15.91 -14.19 -5.52
N VAL A 59 -16.87 -14.82 -6.22
CA VAL A 59 -16.58 -15.71 -7.35
C VAL A 59 -16.02 -14.93 -8.54
N ASP A 60 -16.59 -13.77 -8.85
CA ASP A 60 -16.12 -12.90 -9.95
C ASP A 60 -14.70 -12.38 -9.69
N ASP A 61 -14.42 -11.89 -8.48
CA ASP A 61 -13.08 -11.46 -8.06
C ASP A 61 -12.09 -12.63 -8.21
N ALA A 62 -12.48 -13.84 -7.77
CA ALA A 62 -11.64 -15.02 -7.88
C ALA A 62 -11.25 -15.36 -9.33
N GLU A 63 -12.20 -15.28 -10.26
CA GLU A 63 -11.90 -15.49 -11.67
C GLU A 63 -11.00 -14.40 -12.25
N ARG A 64 -11.28 -13.12 -11.96
CA ARG A 64 -10.48 -12.01 -12.47
C ARG A 64 -9.04 -12.07 -11.95
N LEU A 65 -8.84 -12.41 -10.69
CA LEU A 65 -7.52 -12.53 -10.07
C LEU A 65 -6.73 -13.72 -10.64
N ARG A 66 -7.39 -14.83 -10.97
CA ARG A 66 -6.76 -15.96 -11.69
C ARG A 66 -6.28 -15.57 -13.09
N ARG A 67 -6.98 -14.65 -13.77
CA ARG A 67 -6.54 -14.09 -15.06
C ARG A 67 -5.43 -13.05 -14.91
N LEU A 68 -5.45 -12.28 -13.83
CA LEU A 68 -4.45 -11.25 -13.54
C LEU A 68 -3.06 -11.85 -13.29
N GLY A 69 -2.96 -12.90 -12.46
CA GLY A 69 -1.67 -13.49 -12.05
C GLY A 69 -0.72 -13.78 -13.21
N PRO A 70 -1.12 -14.55 -14.24
CA PRO A 70 -0.30 -14.82 -15.41
C PRO A 70 -0.03 -13.62 -16.33
N ALA A 71 -0.80 -12.55 -16.22
CA ALA A 71 -0.65 -11.35 -17.04
C ALA A 71 0.34 -10.33 -16.43
N LEU A 72 0.73 -10.52 -15.16
CA LEU A 72 1.73 -9.69 -14.50
C LEU A 72 3.13 -10.07 -14.96
N ASP A 73 3.92 -9.07 -15.31
CA ASP A 73 5.35 -9.19 -15.62
C ASP A 73 6.12 -8.14 -14.78
N PRO A 74 6.97 -8.56 -13.83
CA PRO A 74 7.25 -9.94 -13.44
C PRO A 74 6.09 -10.62 -12.71
N PRO A 75 6.12 -11.96 -12.58
CA PRO A 75 5.19 -12.69 -11.73
C PRO A 75 5.20 -12.17 -10.29
N ALA A 76 4.02 -11.99 -9.70
CA ALA A 76 3.86 -11.52 -8.33
C ALA A 76 2.89 -12.42 -7.56
N ARG A 77 3.13 -12.59 -6.27
CA ARG A 77 2.12 -13.08 -5.34
C ARG A 77 1.13 -11.95 -5.09
N ILE A 78 -0.14 -12.25 -5.27
CA ILE A 78 -1.22 -11.29 -5.12
C ILE A 78 -1.92 -11.53 -3.80
N ARG A 79 -2.24 -10.46 -3.07
CA ARG A 79 -3.26 -10.43 -2.03
C ARG A 79 -4.40 -9.53 -2.48
N TRP A 80 -5.64 -9.95 -2.24
CA TRP A 80 -6.83 -9.15 -2.52
C TRP A 80 -7.76 -9.17 -1.32
N THR A 81 -8.27 -8.00 -0.92
CA THR A 81 -9.31 -7.85 0.12
C THR A 81 -10.26 -6.71 -0.25
N ARG A 82 -11.50 -6.74 0.27
CA ARG A 82 -12.47 -5.63 0.23
C ARG A 82 -12.88 -5.17 1.64
N ASP A 83 -12.18 -5.63 2.67
CA ASP A 83 -12.61 -5.46 4.07
C ASP A 83 -12.54 -3.98 4.50
N ASP A 84 -11.45 -3.28 4.14
CA ASP A 84 -11.23 -1.87 4.49
C ASP A 84 -11.42 -0.90 3.31
N VAL A 85 -11.46 -1.43 2.08
CA VAL A 85 -11.55 -0.65 0.84
C VAL A 85 -12.69 -1.24 -0.01
N PRO A 86 -13.86 -0.56 -0.12
CA PRO A 86 -15.02 -1.10 -0.82
C PRO A 86 -14.74 -1.52 -2.27
N ASP A 87 -13.96 -0.70 -2.98
CA ASP A 87 -13.54 -0.95 -4.36
C ASP A 87 -12.39 -1.96 -4.46
N GLY A 88 -11.96 -2.52 -3.34
CA GLY A 88 -10.91 -3.52 -3.20
C GLY A 88 -9.52 -2.94 -3.06
N ALA A 89 -8.69 -3.67 -2.33
CA ALA A 89 -7.27 -3.44 -2.15
C ALA A 89 -6.49 -4.64 -2.67
N LEU A 90 -5.61 -4.38 -3.64
CA LEU A 90 -4.70 -5.35 -4.24
C LEU A 90 -3.30 -5.12 -3.68
N VAL A 91 -2.62 -6.16 -3.21
CA VAL A 91 -1.22 -6.08 -2.79
C VAL A 91 -0.39 -7.06 -3.60
N LEU A 92 0.69 -6.57 -4.23
CA LEU A 92 1.59 -7.35 -5.06
C LEU A 92 2.95 -7.51 -4.38
N TYR A 93 3.38 -8.76 -4.22
CA TYR A 93 4.71 -9.13 -3.74
C TYR A 93 5.50 -9.80 -4.85
N THR A 94 6.62 -9.21 -5.26
CA THR A 94 7.55 -9.85 -6.21
C THR A 94 8.65 -10.60 -5.47
N SER A 95 9.31 -11.55 -6.13
CA SER A 95 10.44 -12.29 -5.53
C SER A 95 11.75 -11.49 -5.63
N GLU A 96 12.73 -11.81 -4.77
CA GLU A 96 14.09 -11.24 -4.85
C GLU A 96 14.77 -11.50 -6.21
N GLU A 97 14.42 -12.60 -6.86
CA GLU A 97 14.95 -13.00 -8.17
C GLU A 97 14.29 -12.27 -9.35
N SER A 98 13.15 -11.60 -9.11
CA SER A 98 12.41 -10.92 -10.16
C SER A 98 13.06 -9.58 -10.57
N PRO A 99 12.91 -9.14 -11.82
CA PRO A 99 13.17 -7.75 -12.17
C PRO A 99 12.26 -6.80 -11.37
N GLU A 100 12.58 -5.51 -11.38
CA GLU A 100 11.68 -4.51 -10.83
C GLU A 100 10.36 -4.49 -11.63
N PRO A 101 9.19 -4.46 -10.98
CA PRO A 101 7.93 -4.31 -11.68
C PRO A 101 7.82 -2.91 -12.31
N PRO A 102 7.61 -2.81 -13.63
CA PRO A 102 7.39 -1.52 -14.26
C PRO A 102 6.02 -0.96 -13.86
N ILE A 103 6.01 0.00 -12.92
CA ILE A 103 4.78 0.47 -12.23
C ILE A 103 3.65 0.84 -13.21
N ALA A 104 3.95 1.59 -14.27
CA ALA A 104 2.91 2.02 -15.23
C ALA A 104 2.30 0.85 -16.02
N PRO A 105 3.06 -0.03 -16.69
CA PRO A 105 2.55 -1.26 -17.27
C PRO A 105 1.81 -2.16 -16.27
N THR A 106 2.34 -2.34 -15.05
CA THR A 106 1.69 -3.16 -14.01
C THR A 106 0.30 -2.62 -13.67
N LEU A 107 0.16 -1.30 -13.46
CA LEU A 107 -1.14 -0.68 -13.19
C LEU A 107 -2.10 -0.77 -14.38
N ALA A 108 -1.60 -0.67 -15.62
CA ALA A 108 -2.41 -0.85 -16.81
C ALA A 108 -2.97 -2.28 -16.91
N THR A 109 -2.15 -3.29 -16.62
CA THR A 109 -2.57 -4.70 -16.54
C THR A 109 -3.63 -4.91 -15.46
N ILE A 110 -3.43 -4.35 -14.26
CA ILE A 110 -4.41 -4.42 -13.16
C ILE A 110 -5.74 -3.82 -13.59
N ARG A 111 -5.72 -2.62 -14.17
CA ARG A 111 -6.93 -1.94 -14.65
C ARG A 111 -7.66 -2.75 -15.72
N GLY A 112 -6.92 -3.36 -16.65
CA GLY A 112 -7.50 -4.22 -17.68
C GLY A 112 -8.17 -5.49 -17.13
N ALA A 113 -7.65 -6.05 -16.03
CA ALA A 113 -8.16 -7.30 -15.45
C ALA A 113 -9.26 -7.10 -14.40
N LEU A 114 -9.11 -6.08 -13.54
CA LEU A 114 -9.98 -5.85 -12.39
C LEU A 114 -10.94 -4.66 -12.58
N GLY A 115 -10.62 -3.73 -13.48
CA GLY A 115 -11.31 -2.45 -13.59
C GLY A 115 -10.74 -1.42 -12.61
N ASP A 116 -11.60 -0.56 -12.09
CA ASP A 116 -11.23 0.38 -11.05
C ASP A 116 -11.09 -0.34 -9.70
N VAL A 117 -9.98 -0.09 -9.02
CA VAL A 117 -9.60 -0.68 -7.73
C VAL A 117 -9.32 0.46 -6.76
N GLY A 118 -9.73 0.37 -5.49
CA GLY A 118 -9.54 1.48 -4.55
C GLY A 118 -8.09 1.69 -4.09
N LEU A 119 -7.30 0.62 -4.04
CA LEU A 119 -5.89 0.64 -3.66
C LEU A 119 -5.08 -0.45 -4.38
N VAL A 120 -3.93 -0.08 -4.90
CA VAL A 120 -2.88 -1.01 -5.34
C VAL A 120 -1.62 -0.76 -4.52
N GLU A 121 -1.19 -1.75 -3.76
CA GLU A 121 0.08 -1.78 -3.05
C GLU A 121 1.08 -2.66 -3.81
N ILE A 122 2.30 -2.18 -4.07
CA ILE A 122 3.35 -2.94 -4.77
C ILE A 122 4.61 -2.94 -3.91
N ILE A 123 5.04 -4.14 -3.51
CA ILE A 123 6.21 -4.37 -2.66
C ILE A 123 7.23 -5.20 -3.47
N PRO A 124 8.29 -4.56 -4.00
CA PRO A 124 9.36 -5.25 -4.69
C PRO A 124 10.09 -6.24 -3.77
N GLY A 125 10.46 -7.40 -4.30
CA GLY A 125 11.20 -8.41 -3.54
C GLY A 125 12.65 -8.03 -3.27
N LYS A 126 13.25 -7.20 -4.12
CA LYS A 126 14.64 -6.73 -4.01
C LYS A 126 14.70 -5.21 -3.78
N PRO A 127 15.81 -4.68 -3.24
CA PRO A 127 16.00 -3.25 -3.09
C PRO A 127 15.83 -2.51 -4.42
N ASN A 128 14.81 -1.66 -4.46
CA ASN A 128 14.49 -0.77 -5.56
C ASN A 128 14.56 0.73 -5.16
N LEU A 129 14.34 1.66 -6.10
CA LEU A 129 14.16 3.09 -5.82
C LEU A 129 13.13 3.31 -4.71
N VAL A 130 12.00 2.60 -4.79
CA VAL A 130 10.89 2.62 -3.81
C VAL A 130 10.58 1.18 -3.38
N GLN A 131 10.50 0.93 -2.07
CA GLN A 131 10.24 -0.42 -1.53
C GLN A 131 8.77 -0.75 -1.29
N ASP A 132 7.93 0.26 -1.16
CA ASP A 132 6.49 0.11 -0.91
C ASP A 132 5.76 1.24 -1.63
N TRP A 133 5.04 0.88 -2.69
CA TRP A 133 4.13 1.79 -3.38
C TRP A 133 2.72 1.56 -2.89
N LYS A 134 2.04 2.63 -2.46
CA LYS A 134 0.59 2.64 -2.21
C LYS A 134 -0.07 3.59 -3.18
N ILE A 135 -0.93 3.05 -4.02
CA ILE A 135 -1.45 3.75 -5.18
C ILE A 135 -2.98 3.76 -5.13
N HIS A 136 -3.54 4.95 -5.02
CA HIS A 136 -4.98 5.19 -5.07
C HIS A 136 -5.36 5.74 -6.45
N PRO A 137 -5.72 4.87 -7.42
CA PRO A 137 -6.24 5.31 -8.72
C PRO A 137 -7.65 5.92 -8.54
N PRO A 138 -8.21 6.58 -9.57
CA PRO A 138 -7.66 6.75 -10.92
C PRO A 138 -6.68 7.91 -11.05
N PHE A 139 -5.68 7.72 -11.90
CA PHE A 139 -4.90 8.80 -12.49
C PHE A 139 -4.30 8.36 -13.84
N SER A 140 -3.90 9.35 -14.64
CA SER A 140 -3.33 9.19 -15.98
C SER A 140 -1.89 8.67 -15.97
N ALA A 141 -1.44 8.11 -17.09
CA ALA A 141 -0.05 7.69 -17.27
C ALA A 141 0.92 8.88 -17.10
N ASP A 142 0.56 10.06 -17.60
CA ASP A 142 1.38 11.27 -17.48
C ASP A 142 1.52 11.73 -16.01
N GLN A 143 0.48 11.59 -15.20
CA GLN A 143 0.55 11.87 -13.75
C GLN A 143 1.54 10.92 -13.07
N LEU A 144 1.46 9.63 -13.38
CA LEU A 144 2.39 8.65 -12.82
C LEU A 144 3.83 8.88 -13.27
N GLN A 145 4.05 9.23 -14.53
CA GLN A 145 5.38 9.56 -15.04
C GLN A 145 5.98 10.76 -14.30
N ARG A 146 5.18 11.81 -14.05
CA ARG A 146 5.63 12.96 -13.24
C ARG A 146 5.99 12.57 -11.81
N VAL A 147 5.20 11.69 -11.20
CA VAL A 147 5.50 11.15 -9.85
C VAL A 147 6.83 10.39 -9.88
N ASN A 148 7.04 9.49 -10.84
CA ASN A 148 8.28 8.72 -10.96
C ASN A 148 9.50 9.63 -11.15
N SER A 149 9.45 10.58 -12.08
CA SER A 149 10.56 11.52 -12.31
C SER A 149 10.89 12.36 -11.08
N ARG A 150 9.88 12.70 -10.27
CA ARG A 150 10.09 13.42 -9.00
C ARG A 150 10.76 12.53 -7.95
N LEU A 151 10.37 11.26 -7.84
CA LEU A 151 11.00 10.30 -6.92
C LEU A 151 12.45 9.99 -7.31
N GLU A 152 12.74 9.84 -8.61
CA GLU A 152 14.09 9.63 -9.14
C GLU A 152 15.05 10.81 -8.84
N SER A 153 14.51 12.01 -8.63
CA SER A 153 15.30 13.21 -8.32
C SER A 153 15.70 13.33 -6.84
N LEU A 154 15.15 12.51 -5.95
CA LEU A 154 15.36 12.64 -4.51
C LEU A 154 16.76 12.15 -4.09
N PRO A 155 17.49 12.90 -3.24
CA PRO A 155 18.83 12.53 -2.80
C PRO A 155 18.85 11.52 -1.64
N VAL A 156 17.80 10.71 -1.49
CA VAL A 156 17.59 9.79 -0.36
C VAL A 156 17.02 8.46 -0.85
N ASP A 157 17.11 7.43 -0.01
CA ASP A 157 16.49 6.15 -0.34
C ASP A 157 15.01 6.19 0.09
N ILE A 158 14.11 5.78 -0.80
CA ILE A 158 12.66 5.84 -0.54
C ILE A 158 12.21 4.49 0.01
N SER A 159 11.69 4.52 1.23
CA SER A 159 11.15 3.35 1.92
C SER A 159 9.70 3.09 1.54
N ALA A 160 8.88 4.13 1.42
CA ALA A 160 7.50 3.99 0.97
C ALA A 160 7.01 5.29 0.30
N VAL A 161 6.05 5.17 -0.61
CA VAL A 161 5.35 6.30 -1.22
C VAL A 161 3.87 6.01 -1.33
N THR A 162 3.04 6.98 -0.96
CA THR A 162 1.61 6.97 -1.26
C THR A 162 1.32 7.98 -2.37
N VAL A 163 0.62 7.53 -3.41
CA VAL A 163 0.19 8.33 -4.54
C VAL A 163 -1.33 8.33 -4.60
N ALA A 164 -1.93 9.51 -4.49
CA ALA A 164 -3.36 9.69 -4.64
C ALA A 164 -3.64 10.88 -5.55
N SER A 165 -4.68 10.78 -6.39
CA SER A 165 -5.02 11.83 -7.37
C SER A 165 -3.84 12.25 -8.28
N GLY A 166 -2.88 11.35 -8.51
CA GLY A 166 -1.69 11.61 -9.34
C GLY A 166 -0.63 12.50 -8.69
N VAL A 167 -0.66 12.68 -7.37
CA VAL A 167 0.37 13.39 -6.59
C VAL A 167 0.87 12.51 -5.44
N ILE A 168 2.07 12.80 -4.94
CA ILE A 168 2.63 12.16 -3.74
C ILE A 168 1.93 12.77 -2.53
N THR A 169 1.27 11.97 -1.70
CA THR A 169 0.63 12.43 -0.45
C THR A 169 1.42 12.05 0.78
N ASP A 170 2.15 10.93 0.71
CA ASP A 170 2.99 10.44 1.79
C ASP A 170 4.30 9.94 1.22
N LEU A 171 5.40 10.25 1.91
CA LEU A 171 6.73 9.78 1.56
C LEU A 171 7.46 9.34 2.83
N ALA A 172 7.98 8.12 2.82
CA ALA A 172 8.88 7.61 3.84
C ALA A 172 10.29 7.46 3.27
N VAL A 173 11.28 8.05 3.93
CA VAL A 173 12.67 8.06 3.46
C VAL A 173 13.63 7.50 4.50
N SER A 174 14.74 6.94 4.03
CA SER A 174 15.88 6.59 4.87
C SER A 174 16.99 7.61 4.69
N LEU A 175 17.47 8.13 5.82
CA LEU A 175 18.51 9.15 5.85
C LEU A 175 19.89 8.51 5.67
N ARG A 176 20.74 9.16 4.88
CA ARG A 176 22.10 8.72 4.62
C ARG A 176 23.03 9.11 5.78
N PRO A 177 23.96 8.22 6.20
CA PRO A 177 24.98 8.58 7.17
C PRO A 177 25.87 9.73 6.66
N GLY A 178 26.32 10.61 7.56
CA GLY A 178 27.34 11.63 7.26
C GLY A 178 26.81 13.00 6.80
N GLN A 179 25.51 13.17 6.55
CA GLN A 179 24.87 14.47 6.32
C GLN A 179 23.85 14.76 7.42
N SER A 180 23.67 16.04 7.78
CA SER A 180 22.67 16.44 8.78
C SER A 180 21.27 15.98 8.34
N PRO A 181 20.50 15.27 9.20
CA PRO A 181 19.11 14.90 8.93
C PRO A 181 18.24 16.08 8.47
N GLU A 182 18.42 17.22 9.12
CA GLU A 182 17.66 18.44 8.84
C GLU A 182 17.93 18.96 7.42
N THR A 183 19.19 18.92 6.98
CA THR A 183 19.57 19.31 5.62
C THR A 183 19.01 18.33 4.58
N GLN A 184 19.15 17.02 4.80
CA GLN A 184 18.61 16.00 3.89
C GLN A 184 17.10 16.14 3.72
N LEU A 185 16.36 16.32 4.82
CA LEU A 185 14.92 16.47 4.80
C LEU A 185 14.49 17.78 4.14
N GLY A 186 15.22 18.88 4.36
CA GLY A 186 15.01 20.14 3.64
C GLY A 186 15.22 20.01 2.13
N GLU A 187 16.25 19.27 1.70
CA GLU A 187 16.50 18.99 0.27
C GLU A 187 15.37 18.14 -0.36
N VAL A 188 14.85 17.15 0.38
CA VAL A 188 13.68 16.36 -0.05
C VAL A 188 12.45 17.25 -0.22
N VAL A 189 12.15 18.10 0.76
CA VAL A 189 11.01 19.03 0.70
C VAL A 189 11.13 19.96 -0.52
N ALA A 190 12.32 20.51 -0.75
CA ALA A 190 12.57 21.38 -1.90
C ALA A 190 12.42 20.64 -3.24
N ALA A 191 12.99 19.44 -3.38
CA ALA A 191 12.88 18.63 -4.59
C ALA A 191 11.44 18.21 -4.90
N LEU A 192 10.67 17.87 -3.85
CA LEU A 192 9.24 17.60 -3.95
C LEU A 192 8.42 18.85 -4.25
N GLY A 193 8.96 20.05 -4.09
CA GLY A 193 8.17 21.29 -4.12
C GLY A 193 6.98 21.23 -3.14
N ALA A 194 7.17 20.56 -2.00
CA ALA A 194 6.11 20.36 -1.03
C ALA A 194 5.83 21.67 -0.28
N GLY A 195 4.55 21.91 0.01
CA GLY A 195 4.07 23.14 0.62
C GLY A 195 2.55 23.20 0.63
N PRO A 196 1.92 24.34 0.98
CA PRO A 196 0.47 24.43 1.12
C PRO A 196 -0.32 24.02 -0.12
N ASP A 197 0.22 24.27 -1.33
CA ASP A 197 -0.42 23.89 -2.60
C ASP A 197 -0.17 22.43 -3.01
N SER A 198 0.74 21.74 -2.32
CA SER A 198 1.12 20.35 -2.57
C SER A 198 1.59 19.71 -1.26
N PRO A 199 0.65 19.50 -0.31
CA PRO A 199 1.00 19.02 1.01
C PRO A 199 1.46 17.56 0.98
N VAL A 200 2.45 17.24 1.79
CA VAL A 200 3.03 15.89 1.88
C VAL A 200 3.28 15.52 3.33
N MET A 201 2.81 14.34 3.74
CA MET A 201 3.25 13.69 4.96
C MET A 201 4.63 13.05 4.73
N LEU A 202 5.66 13.67 5.28
CA LEU A 202 7.04 13.17 5.21
C LEU A 202 7.39 12.45 6.52
N SER A 203 7.88 11.23 6.40
CA SER A 203 8.40 10.44 7.51
C SER A 203 9.82 9.96 7.22
N TRP A 204 10.62 9.80 8.28
CA TRP A 204 11.99 9.34 8.14
C TRP A 204 12.35 8.32 9.21
N GLY A 205 13.34 7.49 8.89
CA GLY A 205 13.98 6.59 9.84
C GLY A 205 14.79 5.51 9.15
N SER A 206 15.44 4.67 9.96
CA SER A 206 16.08 3.47 9.44
C SER A 206 15.04 2.52 8.83
N ARG A 207 15.35 1.99 7.64
CA ARG A 207 14.55 0.97 6.95
C ARG A 207 14.26 -0.26 7.82
N ASN A 208 15.11 -0.54 8.81
CA ASN A 208 15.00 -1.70 9.68
C ASN A 208 14.10 -1.47 10.90
N LEU A 209 13.54 -0.28 11.07
CA LEU A 209 12.70 0.04 12.22
C LEU A 209 11.22 -0.15 11.88
N PRO A 210 10.44 -0.75 12.80
CA PRO A 210 8.99 -0.91 12.61
C PRO A 210 8.23 0.42 12.70
N ARG A 211 8.91 1.52 13.06
CA ARG A 211 8.32 2.84 13.27
C ARG A 211 9.25 3.90 12.70
N PRO A 212 8.70 4.97 12.10
CA PRO A 212 9.50 6.11 11.71
C PRO A 212 10.10 6.76 12.97
N GLU A 213 11.30 7.30 12.79
CA GLU A 213 12.02 8.09 13.76
C GLU A 213 11.51 9.54 13.81
N GLY A 214 10.68 9.96 12.85
CA GLY A 214 9.94 11.22 12.93
C GLY A 214 9.03 11.46 11.74
N THR A 215 8.16 12.46 11.87
CA THR A 215 7.12 12.82 10.89
C THR A 215 6.87 14.32 10.86
N VAL A 216 6.61 14.86 9.68
CA VAL A 216 6.23 16.26 9.42
C VAL A 216 5.19 16.30 8.29
N HIS A 217 4.14 17.12 8.43
CA HIS A 217 3.15 17.33 7.38
C HIS A 217 3.44 18.65 6.68
N VAL A 218 4.33 18.62 5.71
CA VAL A 218 4.75 19.81 4.98
C VAL A 218 3.57 20.43 4.25
N GLY A 219 3.29 21.70 4.54
CA GLY A 219 2.17 22.42 3.96
C GLY A 219 0.79 22.03 4.51
N GLY A 220 0.73 21.20 5.56
CA GLY A 220 -0.52 20.72 6.15
C GLY A 220 -0.48 20.62 7.67
N CYS A 221 -1.56 20.06 8.23
CA CYS A 221 -1.69 19.79 9.68
C CYS A 221 -2.46 18.48 9.98
N GLY A 222 -2.55 17.57 9.02
CA GLY A 222 -3.14 16.25 9.25
C GLY A 222 -2.11 15.28 9.79
N TYR A 223 -2.26 14.79 11.02
CA TYR A 223 -1.44 13.69 11.55
C TYR A 223 -2.32 12.48 11.82
N PRO A 224 -1.89 11.25 11.49
CA PRO A 224 -2.62 10.05 11.87
C PRO A 224 -2.72 9.97 13.39
N ASP A 225 -3.93 9.70 13.89
CA ASP A 225 -4.25 9.54 15.30
C ASP A 225 -4.04 8.07 15.75
N PRO A 226 -3.40 7.79 16.89
CA PRO A 226 -2.71 8.72 17.79
C PRO A 226 -1.43 9.30 17.19
N PRO A 227 -1.11 10.59 17.47
CA PRO A 227 0.15 11.19 17.06
C PRO A 227 1.30 10.34 17.59
N ARG A 228 2.11 9.80 16.68
CA ARG A 228 3.11 8.75 16.92
C ARG A 228 4.36 9.24 17.67
N VAL A 229 4.21 10.12 18.66
CA VAL A 229 5.28 10.99 19.18
C VAL A 229 5.83 10.55 20.56
N ASP A 230 5.09 9.73 21.33
CA ASP A 230 5.44 9.56 22.74
C ASP A 230 6.70 8.71 23.01
N SER A 231 7.10 7.83 22.09
CA SER A 231 8.21 6.89 22.30
C SER A 231 9.55 7.23 21.62
N LEU A 232 9.67 8.41 20.99
CA LEU A 232 10.91 8.78 20.28
C LEU A 232 12.03 9.21 21.26
N PRO A 233 13.31 8.85 21.00
CA PRO A 233 14.45 9.43 21.70
C PRO A 233 14.50 10.97 21.56
N ASN A 234 15.15 11.65 22.49
CA ASN A 234 15.11 13.12 22.60
C ASN A 234 15.66 13.83 21.35
N GLU A 235 16.70 13.30 20.72
CA GLU A 235 17.28 13.85 19.49
C GLU A 235 16.26 13.86 18.33
N HIS A 236 15.47 12.79 18.20
CA HIS A 236 14.44 12.65 17.18
C HIS A 236 13.24 13.56 17.46
N LYS A 237 12.83 13.69 18.73
CA LYS A 237 11.80 14.65 19.14
C LYS A 237 12.20 16.09 18.80
N THR A 238 13.44 16.46 19.10
CA THR A 238 13.98 17.81 18.83
C THR A 238 14.00 18.10 17.33
N LEU A 239 14.52 17.17 16.52
CA LEU A 239 14.52 17.32 15.06
C LEU A 239 13.11 17.44 14.50
N GLN A 240 12.20 16.56 14.95
CA GLN A 240 10.81 16.60 14.51
C GLN A 240 10.16 17.94 14.85
N GLN A 241 10.35 18.45 16.06
CA GLN A 241 9.80 19.75 16.46
C GLN A 241 10.31 20.87 15.55
N ARG A 242 11.63 20.94 15.29
CA ARG A 242 12.20 21.95 14.39
C ARG A 242 11.60 21.89 12.99
N LEU A 243 11.49 20.69 12.42
CA LEU A 243 10.92 20.50 11.08
C LEU A 243 9.44 20.88 11.03
N ARG A 244 8.66 20.52 12.05
CA ARG A 244 7.24 20.91 12.15
C ARG A 244 7.08 22.42 12.30
N GLU A 245 7.90 23.07 13.11
CA GLU A 245 7.91 24.54 13.23
C GLU A 245 8.23 25.23 11.90
N GLN A 246 9.06 24.60 11.07
CA GLN A 246 9.50 25.12 9.78
C GLN A 246 8.52 24.84 8.63
N PHE A 247 7.93 23.65 8.57
CA PHE A 247 7.25 23.15 7.37
C PHE A 247 5.75 22.85 7.55
N ASP A 248 5.27 22.61 8.78
CA ASP A 248 3.84 22.41 9.00
C ASP A 248 3.06 23.72 8.96
N THR A 249 1.75 23.62 8.79
CA THR A 249 0.82 24.75 8.89
C THR A 249 -0.14 24.60 10.08
N CYS A 250 0.25 23.84 11.11
CA CYS A 250 -0.59 23.63 12.28
C CYS A 250 -0.84 24.92 13.08
N PRO A 251 -2.07 25.13 13.60
CA PRO A 251 -2.32 26.19 14.59
C PRO A 251 -1.39 26.01 15.79
N ARG A 252 -0.77 27.11 16.22
CA ARG A 252 0.17 27.15 17.35
C ARG A 252 -0.53 27.61 18.63
#